data_AF-A0A6I9Y3P2-F1
#
_entry.id   AF-A0A6I9Y3P2-F1
#
_cell.length_a   1.000
_cell.length_b   1.000
_cell.length_c   1.000
_cell.angle_alpha   90.00
_cell.angle_beta   90.00
_cell.angle_gamma   90.00
#
_symmetry.space_group_name_H-M   'P 1'
#
loop_
_entity.id
_entity.type
_entity.pdbx_description
1 polymer ?
#
loop_
_entity_poly.entity_id
_entity_poly.type
_entity_poly.pdbx_seq_one_letter_code
_entity_poly.pdbx_strand_id
1 'polypeptide(L)'
;MARIRPPGLEFDTPDLECAKGASGCSHYKTKLLSQDRAMLLKAYCFWALFLLLCLPATSFFLCKEASSYREFLSRHVDNPKTDLQDDHNYCNRMMRRKGLKCQRSNTFIHASSQRLTAICNSKGKKLDGNRTSKTLFPITICIKSNHRRTIFCKYQGISEIRKIRVTCSRGLPVHYITHT
;
A
#
# COMPACT_ATOMS: atom_id res chain seq x y z
N MET A 1 22.76 84.33 6.47
CA MET A 1 22.81 82.92 6.90
C MET A 1 21.68 82.16 6.19
N ALA A 2 21.99 80.95 5.71
CA ALA A 2 21.31 80.23 4.65
C ALA A 2 19.87 79.75 4.96
N ARG A 3 19.01 79.67 3.94
CA ARG A 3 18.66 78.40 3.27
C ARG A 3 17.76 78.60 2.05
N ILE A 4 17.97 77.71 1.09
CA ILE A 4 17.39 77.61 -0.25
C ILE A 4 16.35 76.46 -0.25
N ARG A 5 15.20 76.71 -0.90
CA ARG A 5 14.30 75.79 -1.66
C ARG A 5 13.28 74.86 -0.95
N PRO A 6 12.25 74.40 -1.70
CA PRO A 6 10.80 74.38 -1.36
C PRO A 6 10.31 72.90 -1.38
N PRO A 7 9.24 72.46 -2.09
CA PRO A 7 7.85 72.90 -2.29
C PRO A 7 6.82 71.82 -1.86
N GLY A 8 5.53 72.18 -1.83
CA GLY A 8 4.39 71.36 -2.26
C GLY A 8 4.06 70.04 -1.54
N LEU A 9 2.81 69.94 -1.06
CA LEU A 9 1.86 68.96 -1.62
C LEU A 9 0.43 69.33 -1.20
N GLU A 10 -0.26 70.03 -2.09
CA GLU A 10 -1.71 70.02 -2.17
C GLU A 10 -2.08 68.71 -2.86
N PHE A 11 -2.91 67.90 -2.21
CA PHE A 11 -3.74 66.94 -2.92
C PHE A 11 -5.14 67.12 -2.37
N ASP A 12 -5.90 67.90 -3.15
CA ASP A 12 -7.31 68.13 -2.99
C ASP A 12 -8.06 66.81 -2.87
N THR A 13 -8.83 66.74 -1.79
CA THR A 13 -9.96 65.86 -1.60
C THR A 13 -11.00 66.06 -2.71
N PRO A 14 -11.64 64.99 -3.21
CA PRO A 14 -13.05 65.05 -3.50
C PRO A 14 -13.77 64.55 -2.25
N ASP A 15 -14.28 65.52 -1.50
CA ASP A 15 -15.39 65.31 -0.59
C ASP A 15 -16.55 64.69 -1.38
N LEU A 16 -16.86 63.42 -1.08
CA LEU A 16 -18.20 62.91 -1.24
C LEU A 16 -18.70 62.54 0.15
N GLU A 17 -19.53 63.44 0.66
CA GLU A 17 -20.09 63.47 2.00
C GLU A 17 -20.60 62.11 2.48
N CYS A 18 -19.90 61.52 3.44
CA CYS A 18 -20.49 60.59 4.40
C CYS A 18 -21.30 61.38 5.44
N ALA A 19 -22.28 62.15 4.98
CA ALA A 19 -23.29 62.75 5.84
C ALA A 19 -24.35 61.69 6.17
N LYS A 20 -24.05 60.82 7.15
CA LYS A 20 -24.99 60.19 8.12
C LYS A 20 -24.32 58.99 8.83
N GLY A 21 -23.84 59.23 10.06
CA GLY A 21 -23.73 58.22 11.11
C GLY A 21 -22.47 57.34 11.10
N ALA A 22 -21.63 57.50 12.12
CA ALA A 22 -20.50 56.64 12.47
C ALA A 22 -20.88 55.14 12.69
N SER A 23 -22.17 54.82 12.69
CA SER A 23 -22.71 53.45 12.74
C SER A 23 -22.60 52.69 11.41
N GLY A 24 -22.53 53.37 10.25
CA GLY A 24 -22.42 52.76 8.92
C GLY A 24 -21.02 52.18 8.62
N CYS A 25 -20.00 53.06 8.60
CA CYS A 25 -18.74 52.89 9.33
C CYS A 25 -18.28 51.48 9.73
N SER A 26 -18.65 51.19 10.97
CA SER A 26 -18.28 49.98 11.68
C SER A 26 -18.93 48.74 11.06
N HIS A 27 -20.17 48.89 10.59
CA HIS A 27 -21.03 47.79 10.13
C HIS A 27 -20.49 47.11 8.86
N TYR A 28 -19.97 47.87 7.88
CA TYR A 28 -19.37 47.27 6.68
C TYR A 28 -18.02 46.59 6.96
N LYS A 29 -17.22 47.13 7.90
CA LYS A 29 -15.92 46.57 8.27
C LYS A 29 -16.08 45.25 9.03
N THR A 30 -17.06 45.18 9.93
CA THR A 30 -17.47 43.94 10.59
C THR A 30 -18.05 42.93 9.60
N LYS A 31 -18.82 43.36 8.59
CA LYS A 31 -19.36 42.46 7.56
C LYS A 31 -18.25 41.84 6.72
N LEU A 32 -17.30 42.63 6.23
CA LEU A 32 -16.17 42.16 5.42
C LEU A 32 -15.26 41.20 6.21
N LEU A 33 -14.88 41.58 7.44
CA LEU A 33 -14.12 40.70 8.36
C LEU A 33 -14.89 39.42 8.73
N SER A 34 -16.22 39.46 8.82
CA SER A 34 -17.06 38.27 9.05
C SER A 34 -17.14 37.37 7.81
N GLN A 35 -17.12 37.96 6.62
CA GLN A 35 -17.23 37.28 5.34
C GLN A 35 -15.91 36.60 4.96
N ASP A 36 -14.77 37.23 5.24
CA ASP A 36 -13.43 36.64 5.12
C ASP A 36 -13.23 35.50 6.13
N ARG A 37 -13.66 35.70 7.39
CA ARG A 37 -13.67 34.61 8.39
C ARG A 37 -14.57 33.46 7.98
N ALA A 38 -15.74 33.73 7.40
CA ALA A 38 -16.64 32.70 6.89
C ALA A 38 -16.07 31.98 5.66
N MET A 39 -15.35 32.67 4.77
CA MET A 39 -14.66 32.05 3.63
C MET A 39 -13.48 31.18 4.09
N LEU A 40 -12.68 31.66 5.04
CA LEU A 40 -11.62 30.88 5.66
C LEU A 40 -12.20 29.66 6.39
N LEU A 41 -13.26 29.84 7.19
CA LEU A 41 -13.90 28.75 7.92
C LEU A 41 -14.49 27.71 6.95
N LYS A 42 -15.13 28.14 5.87
CA LYS A 42 -15.61 27.25 4.81
C LYS A 42 -14.46 26.49 4.15
N ALA A 43 -13.36 27.17 3.80
CA ALA A 43 -12.19 26.53 3.22
C ALA A 43 -11.55 25.51 4.19
N TYR A 44 -11.44 25.83 5.48
CA TYR A 44 -11.00 24.90 6.53
C TYR A 44 -11.96 23.72 6.68
N CYS A 45 -13.27 23.93 6.64
CA CYS A 45 -14.25 22.85 6.68
C CYS A 45 -14.15 21.95 5.43
N PHE A 46 -13.99 22.52 4.23
CA PHE A 46 -13.81 21.75 3.00
C PHE A 46 -12.52 20.93 3.03
N TRP A 47 -11.41 21.50 3.48
CA TRP A 47 -10.15 20.78 3.66
C TRP A 47 -10.24 19.71 4.76
N ALA A 48 -10.88 20.01 5.89
CA ALA A 48 -11.11 19.04 6.95
C ALA A 48 -11.99 17.88 6.47
N LEU A 49 -13.04 18.17 5.70
CA LEU A 49 -13.92 17.17 5.08
C LEU A 49 -13.15 16.31 4.07
N PHE A 50 -12.30 16.92 3.24
CA PHE A 50 -11.44 16.21 2.29
C PHE A 50 -10.43 15.31 2.99
N LEU A 51 -9.78 15.78 4.05
CA LEU A 51 -8.87 14.96 4.87
C LEU A 51 -9.60 13.79 5.54
N LEU A 52 -10.77 14.04 6.14
CA LEU A 52 -11.64 13.00 6.74
C LEU A 52 -12.07 11.94 5.72
N LEU A 53 -12.28 12.32 4.46
CA LEU A 53 -12.70 11.40 3.39
C LEU A 53 -11.53 10.64 2.76
N CYS A 54 -10.33 11.24 2.67
CA CYS A 54 -9.16 10.62 2.03
C CYS A 54 -8.33 9.72 2.96
N LEU A 55 -8.28 10.03 4.26
CA LEU A 55 -7.64 9.19 5.28
C LEU A 55 -8.10 7.72 5.22
N PRO A 56 -9.42 7.38 5.23
CA PRO A 56 -9.86 6.00 5.24
C PRO A 56 -9.45 5.25 3.98
N ALA A 57 -9.56 5.85 2.80
CA ALA A 57 -9.23 5.18 1.53
C ALA A 57 -7.78 4.66 1.54
N THR A 58 -6.83 5.49 1.95
CA THR A 58 -5.41 5.08 2.04
C THR A 58 -5.17 3.96 3.05
N SER A 59 -5.88 4.00 4.19
CA SER A 59 -5.81 2.95 5.22
C SER A 59 -6.36 1.61 4.72
N PHE A 60 -7.51 1.62 4.05
CA PHE A 60 -8.13 0.41 3.48
C PHE A 60 -7.22 -0.28 2.45
N PHE A 61 -6.61 0.48 1.53
CA PHE A 61 -5.73 -0.09 0.51
C PHE A 61 -4.42 -0.67 1.09
N LEU A 62 -3.82 -0.03 2.10
CA LEU A 62 -2.61 -0.56 2.75
C LEU A 62 -2.89 -1.82 3.55
N CYS A 63 -4.02 -1.87 4.28
CA CYS A 63 -4.45 -3.06 5.01
C CYS A 63 -4.68 -4.27 4.09
N LYS A 64 -5.32 -4.06 2.92
CA LYS A 64 -5.53 -5.14 1.95
C LYS A 64 -4.22 -5.74 1.45
N GLU A 65 -3.21 -4.92 1.18
CA GLU A 65 -1.92 -5.38 0.66
C GLU A 65 -1.09 -6.13 1.72
N ALA A 66 -1.04 -5.59 2.94
CA ALA A 66 -0.40 -6.29 4.05
C ALA A 66 -1.06 -7.65 4.31
N SER A 67 -2.37 -7.75 4.11
CA SER A 67 -3.11 -9.01 4.23
C SER A 67 -2.72 -10.02 3.14
N SER A 68 -2.59 -9.59 1.87
CA SER A 68 -2.23 -10.48 0.76
C SER A 68 -0.79 -10.97 0.83
N TYR A 69 0.15 -10.12 1.23
CA TYR A 69 1.54 -10.56 1.45
C TYR A 69 1.63 -11.55 2.62
N ARG A 70 0.92 -11.29 3.73
CA ARG A 70 0.88 -12.21 4.87
C ARG A 70 0.26 -13.55 4.48
N GLU A 71 -0.78 -13.55 3.67
CA GLU A 71 -1.38 -14.77 3.13
C GLU A 71 -0.39 -15.54 2.25
N PHE A 72 0.32 -14.85 1.35
CA PHE A 72 1.37 -15.47 0.54
C PHE A 72 2.43 -16.16 1.40
N LEU A 73 2.95 -15.47 2.43
CA LEU A 73 3.93 -16.04 3.37
C LEU A 73 3.36 -17.25 4.11
N SER A 74 2.13 -17.14 4.61
CA SER A 74 1.45 -18.23 5.31
C SER A 74 1.35 -19.48 4.45
N ARG A 75 0.92 -19.33 3.19
CA ARG A 75 0.64 -20.44 2.28
C ARG A 75 1.89 -21.03 1.62
N HIS A 76 2.89 -20.21 1.32
CA HIS A 76 4.00 -20.60 0.44
C HIS A 76 5.38 -20.55 1.06
N VAL A 77 5.55 -20.08 2.31
CA VAL A 77 6.90 -19.93 2.90
C VAL A 77 7.07 -20.82 4.13
N ASP A 78 8.20 -21.52 4.13
CA ASP A 78 8.73 -22.32 5.25
C ASP A 78 10.25 -22.18 5.25
N ASN A 79 10.76 -21.23 6.05
CA ASN A 79 12.17 -20.88 6.09
C ASN A 79 12.64 -20.63 7.54
N PRO A 80 13.63 -21.37 8.06
CA PRO A 80 14.33 -22.48 7.39
C PRO A 80 13.37 -23.64 7.08
N LYS A 81 13.74 -24.49 6.11
CA LYS A 81 12.94 -25.68 5.78
C LYS A 81 12.77 -26.52 7.04
N THR A 82 11.54 -26.87 7.40
CA THR A 82 11.26 -27.79 8.50
C THR A 82 11.94 -29.12 8.19
N ASP A 83 12.86 -29.56 9.05
CA ASP A 83 13.60 -30.81 8.86
C ASP A 83 12.69 -32.01 9.10
N LEU A 84 12.47 -32.78 8.04
CA LEU A 84 11.72 -34.02 8.01
C LEU A 84 12.46 -34.95 7.04
N GLN A 85 12.69 -36.20 7.46
CA GLN A 85 13.56 -37.16 6.78
C GLN A 85 13.33 -37.30 5.27
N ASP A 86 12.10 -37.08 4.80
CA ASP A 86 11.76 -37.09 3.38
C ASP A 86 10.68 -36.04 3.01
N ASP A 87 10.63 -35.71 1.72
CA ASP A 87 9.75 -34.68 1.18
C ASP A 87 8.25 -35.06 1.22
N HIS A 88 7.90 -36.35 1.20
CA HIS A 88 6.51 -36.79 1.29
C HIS A 88 5.96 -36.51 2.69
N ASN A 89 6.73 -36.89 3.71
CA ASN A 89 6.41 -36.60 5.10
C ASN A 89 6.41 -35.09 5.38
N TYR A 90 7.35 -34.36 4.77
CA TYR A 90 7.34 -32.91 4.75
C TYR A 90 6.01 -32.36 4.24
N CYS A 91 5.60 -32.74 3.04
CA CYS A 91 4.36 -32.26 2.43
C CYS A 91 3.12 -32.65 3.24
N ASN A 92 3.02 -33.90 3.70
CA ASN A 92 1.91 -34.36 4.53
C ASN A 92 1.75 -33.52 5.81
N ARG A 93 2.87 -33.14 6.44
CA ARG A 93 2.87 -32.35 7.67
C ARG A 93 2.59 -30.88 7.39
N MET A 94 3.28 -30.28 6.41
CA MET A 94 3.19 -28.85 6.14
C MET A 94 1.85 -28.45 5.52
N MET A 95 1.30 -29.27 4.62
CA MET A 95 -0.03 -29.02 4.08
C MET A 95 -1.10 -29.01 5.18
N ARG A 96 -0.99 -29.89 6.18
CA ARG A 96 -1.90 -29.88 7.34
C ARG A 96 -1.69 -28.66 8.22
N ARG A 97 -0.44 -28.38 8.60
CA ARG A 97 -0.07 -27.26 9.48
C ARG A 97 -0.48 -25.90 8.94
N LYS A 98 -0.41 -25.72 7.62
CA LYS A 98 -0.76 -24.46 6.94
C LYS A 98 -2.24 -24.38 6.53
N GLY A 99 -3.07 -25.36 6.92
CA GLY A 99 -4.50 -25.37 6.56
C GLY A 99 -4.78 -25.62 5.08
N LEU A 100 -3.83 -26.22 4.35
CA LEU A 100 -3.90 -26.48 2.91
C LEU A 100 -4.27 -27.94 2.59
N LYS A 101 -4.92 -28.63 3.54
CA LYS A 101 -5.25 -30.05 3.42
C LYS A 101 -6.08 -30.30 2.15
N CYS A 102 -5.74 -31.38 1.44
CA CYS A 102 -6.37 -31.83 0.21
C CYS A 102 -6.31 -30.89 -1.01
N GLN A 103 -5.58 -29.78 -0.94
CA GLN A 103 -5.30 -28.97 -2.13
C GLN A 103 -4.49 -29.79 -3.15
N ARG A 104 -4.79 -29.62 -4.44
CA ARG A 104 -4.21 -30.41 -5.53
C ARG A 104 -2.68 -30.29 -5.58
N SER A 105 -2.17 -29.09 -5.41
CA SER A 105 -0.73 -28.82 -5.36
C SER A 105 -0.45 -27.57 -4.54
N ASN A 106 0.71 -27.50 -3.92
CA ASN A 106 1.24 -26.28 -3.32
C ASN A 106 2.76 -26.31 -3.37
N THR A 107 3.39 -25.14 -3.43
CA THR A 107 4.86 -25.03 -3.33
C THR A 107 5.23 -24.28 -2.07
N PHE A 108 6.16 -24.84 -1.31
CA PHE A 108 6.83 -24.18 -0.18
C PHE A 108 8.19 -23.68 -0.62
N ILE A 109 8.51 -22.44 -0.27
CA ILE A 109 9.76 -21.75 -0.59
C ILE A 109 10.60 -21.65 0.68
N HIS A 110 11.86 -22.04 0.58
CA HIS A 110 12.82 -22.05 1.69
C HIS A 110 13.78 -20.87 1.56
N ALA A 111 13.24 -19.65 1.63
CA ALA A 111 14.03 -18.44 1.54
C ALA A 111 13.52 -17.35 2.49
N SER A 112 14.41 -16.43 2.84
CA SER A 112 14.07 -15.28 3.66
C SER A 112 13.13 -14.31 2.94
N SER A 113 12.33 -13.58 3.71
CA SER A 113 11.45 -12.52 3.20
C SER A 113 12.20 -11.49 2.36
N GLN A 114 13.44 -11.13 2.73
CA GLN A 114 14.27 -10.19 1.96
C GLN A 114 14.57 -10.71 0.54
N ARG A 115 14.84 -12.01 0.38
CA ARG A 115 15.05 -12.60 -0.95
C ARG A 115 13.76 -12.62 -1.76
N LEU A 116 12.62 -12.84 -1.12
CA LEU A 116 11.30 -12.85 -1.78
C LEU A 116 10.90 -11.45 -2.25
N THR A 117 11.03 -10.42 -1.41
CA THR A 117 10.71 -9.03 -1.77
C THR A 117 11.65 -8.49 -2.85
N ALA A 118 12.91 -8.95 -2.89
CA ALA A 118 13.85 -8.59 -3.95
C ALA A 118 13.38 -9.02 -5.35
N ILE A 119 12.53 -10.06 -5.47
CA ILE A 119 11.94 -10.46 -6.76
C ILE A 119 11.13 -9.30 -7.34
N CYS A 120 10.30 -8.67 -6.51
CA CYS A 120 9.39 -7.60 -6.90
C CYS A 120 10.05 -6.24 -7.05
N ASN A 121 11.12 -5.98 -6.28
CA ASN A 121 11.87 -4.72 -6.32
C ASN A 121 12.98 -4.71 -7.37
N SER A 122 13.34 -5.88 -7.92
CA SER A 122 14.31 -5.92 -9.01
C SER A 122 13.73 -5.30 -10.29
N LYS A 123 14.60 -4.62 -11.07
CA LYS A 123 14.38 -4.34 -12.50
C LYS A 123 14.43 -5.68 -13.30
N GLY A 124 13.56 -6.62 -12.94
CA GLY A 124 13.42 -7.93 -13.59
C GLY A 124 12.47 -7.85 -14.79
N LYS A 125 12.57 -8.84 -15.69
CA LYS A 125 11.70 -8.97 -16.85
C LYS A 125 10.24 -9.13 -16.38
N LYS A 126 9.39 -8.16 -16.71
CA LYS A 126 7.94 -8.29 -16.55
C LYS A 126 7.45 -9.17 -17.69
N LEU A 127 6.78 -10.27 -17.36
CA LEU A 127 6.10 -11.10 -18.35
C LEU A 127 4.65 -11.22 -17.88
N ASP A 128 3.71 -10.67 -18.66
CA ASP A 128 2.27 -10.76 -18.41
C ASP A 128 1.84 -10.24 -17.01
N GLY A 129 2.47 -9.16 -16.54
CA GLY A 129 2.24 -8.62 -15.20
C GLY A 129 2.89 -9.40 -14.05
N ASN A 130 3.44 -10.59 -14.31
CA ASN A 130 4.13 -11.43 -13.35
C ASN A 130 5.66 -11.22 -13.40
N ARG A 131 6.34 -11.55 -12.29
CA ARG A 131 7.80 -11.44 -12.14
C ARG A 131 8.41 -12.82 -11.94
N THR A 132 9.41 -13.14 -12.74
CA THR A 132 10.25 -14.33 -12.54
C THR A 132 11.50 -13.94 -11.75
N SER A 133 11.89 -14.76 -10.78
CA SER A 133 13.09 -14.53 -9.99
C SER A 133 14.36 -14.57 -10.87
N LYS A 134 15.32 -13.68 -10.58
CA LYS A 134 16.63 -13.70 -11.25
C LYS A 134 17.52 -14.84 -10.73
N THR A 135 17.44 -15.08 -9.43
CA THR A 135 18.18 -16.13 -8.72
C THR A 135 17.32 -17.38 -8.53
N LEU A 136 17.98 -18.50 -8.24
CA LEU A 136 17.34 -19.76 -7.91
C LEU A 136 16.87 -19.78 -6.46
N PHE A 137 15.76 -20.46 -6.21
CA PHE A 137 15.17 -20.65 -4.89
C PHE A 137 15.06 -22.14 -4.60
N PRO A 138 15.50 -22.59 -3.41
CA PRO A 138 15.15 -23.92 -2.93
C PRO A 138 13.65 -23.95 -2.60
N ILE A 139 12.97 -24.94 -3.15
CA ILE A 139 11.53 -25.14 -3.00
C ILE A 139 11.21 -26.61 -2.75
N THR A 140 10.06 -26.87 -2.13
CA THR A 140 9.45 -28.20 -2.08
C THR A 140 8.06 -28.12 -2.68
N ILE A 141 7.81 -28.90 -3.73
CA ILE A 141 6.53 -29.00 -4.42
C ILE A 141 5.76 -30.17 -3.83
N CYS A 142 4.55 -29.89 -3.34
CA CYS A 142 3.64 -30.87 -2.76
C CYS A 142 2.48 -31.12 -3.72
N ILE A 143 2.34 -32.36 -4.20
CA ILE A 143 1.30 -32.77 -5.15
C ILE A 143 0.41 -33.80 -4.48
N LYS A 144 -0.91 -33.57 -4.48
CA LYS A 144 -1.86 -34.52 -3.89
C LYS A 144 -1.84 -35.83 -4.66
N SER A 145 -1.64 -36.94 -3.96
CA SER A 145 -1.71 -38.26 -4.56
C SER A 145 -3.16 -38.62 -4.88
N ASN A 146 -3.41 -39.20 -6.05
CA ASN A 146 -4.76 -39.58 -6.51
C ASN A 146 -5.26 -40.92 -5.95
N HIS A 147 -4.73 -41.37 -4.80
CA HIS A 147 -5.13 -42.66 -4.23
C HIS A 147 -6.55 -42.59 -3.67
N ARG A 148 -7.50 -43.17 -4.42
CA ARG A 148 -8.93 -43.24 -4.08
C ARG A 148 -9.24 -43.99 -2.76
N ARG A 149 -8.25 -44.66 -2.16
CA ARG A 149 -8.43 -45.56 -1.00
C ARG A 149 -7.95 -45.00 0.36
N THR A 150 -7.52 -43.73 0.43
CA THR A 150 -7.03 -43.16 1.70
C THR A 150 -8.03 -42.16 2.30
N ILE A 151 -8.46 -42.41 3.55
CA ILE A 151 -9.31 -41.50 4.34
C ILE A 151 -8.64 -40.12 4.52
N PHE A 152 -7.30 -40.08 4.54
CA PHE A 152 -6.51 -38.86 4.66
C PHE A 152 -5.81 -38.53 3.35
N CYS A 153 -5.84 -37.24 2.97
CA CYS A 153 -5.09 -36.75 1.82
C CYS A 153 -3.58 -36.92 2.04
N LYS A 154 -2.94 -37.70 1.15
CA LYS A 154 -1.50 -37.88 1.07
C LYS A 154 -0.90 -37.04 -0.06
N TYR A 155 0.37 -36.72 0.09
CA TYR A 155 1.12 -35.89 -0.83
C TYR A 155 2.41 -36.57 -1.27
N GLN A 156 2.74 -36.39 -2.54
CA GLN A 156 4.08 -36.55 -3.08
C GLN A 156 4.84 -35.23 -2.90
N GLY A 157 6.07 -35.31 -2.41
CA GLY A 157 6.96 -34.17 -2.23
C GLY A 157 8.15 -34.23 -3.18
N ILE A 158 8.50 -33.09 -3.76
CA ILE A 158 9.64 -32.97 -4.69
C ILE A 158 10.41 -31.71 -4.34
N SER A 159 11.63 -31.86 -3.81
CA SER A 159 12.55 -30.74 -3.61
C SER A 159 13.29 -30.37 -4.88
N GLU A 160 13.31 -29.08 -5.22
CA GLU A 160 14.01 -28.55 -6.38
C GLU A 160 14.70 -27.22 -6.05
N ILE A 161 15.71 -26.86 -6.85
CA ILE A 161 16.32 -25.53 -6.83
C ILE A 161 16.09 -24.90 -8.20
N ARG A 162 15.15 -23.96 -8.29
CA ARG A 162 14.76 -23.36 -9.59
C ARG A 162 14.30 -21.92 -9.47
N LYS A 163 14.12 -21.25 -10.60
CA LYS A 163 13.48 -19.94 -10.65
C LYS A 163 11.99 -20.09 -10.32
N ILE A 164 11.45 -19.10 -9.61
CA ILE A 164 10.04 -19.04 -9.28
C ILE A 164 9.39 -17.83 -9.95
N ARG A 165 8.08 -17.92 -10.21
CA ARG A 165 7.30 -16.83 -10.78
C ARG A 165 6.21 -16.41 -9.79
N VAL A 166 6.07 -15.11 -9.58
CA VAL A 166 5.11 -14.53 -8.63
C VAL A 166 4.41 -13.32 -9.22
N THR A 167 3.20 -13.04 -8.77
CA THR A 167 2.55 -11.75 -8.97
C THR A 167 2.98 -10.80 -7.87
N CYS A 168 3.36 -9.58 -8.24
CA CYS A 168 3.81 -8.56 -7.31
C CYS A 168 2.79 -7.41 -7.23
N SER A 169 2.55 -6.91 -6.03
CA SER A 169 1.81 -5.67 -5.79
C SER A 169 2.62 -4.79 -4.85
N ARG A 170 2.81 -3.52 -5.23
CA ARG A 170 3.59 -2.50 -4.48
C ARG A 170 4.96 -2.98 -3.95
N GLY A 171 5.66 -3.84 -4.71
CA GLY A 171 6.98 -4.35 -4.32
C GLY A 171 6.96 -5.61 -3.43
N LEU A 172 5.78 -6.17 -3.15
CA LEU A 172 5.60 -7.40 -2.36
C LEU A 172 5.02 -8.53 -3.22
N PRO A 173 5.43 -9.80 -2.99
CA PRO A 173 4.83 -10.95 -3.68
C PRO A 173 3.48 -11.30 -3.04
N VAL A 174 2.42 -11.36 -3.84
CA VAL A 174 1.05 -11.63 -3.34
C VAL A 174 0.47 -12.95 -3.84
N HIS A 175 1.03 -13.52 -4.91
CA HIS A 175 0.54 -14.75 -5.49
C HIS A 175 1.67 -15.58 -6.09
N TYR A 176 1.67 -16.89 -5.85
CA TYR A 176 2.62 -17.84 -6.43
C TYR A 176 2.08 -18.41 -7.73
N ILE A 177 2.86 -18.33 -8.81
CA ILE A 177 2.49 -18.91 -10.10
C ILE A 177 3.07 -20.32 -10.20
N THR A 178 2.21 -21.32 -10.03
CA THR A 178 2.59 -22.72 -10.25
C THR A 178 2.97 -22.93 -11.71
N HIS A 179 4.11 -23.58 -11.95
CA HIS A 179 4.41 -24.07 -13.30
C HIS A 179 3.70 -25.41 -13.46
N THR A 180 2.75 -25.45 -14.39
CA THR A 180 2.14 -26.69 -14.90
C THR A 180 3.16 -27.51 -15.67
#